data_AF-A0A3B3RZN9-F1
#
_entry.id   AF-A0A3B3RZN9-F1
#
_cell.length_a   1.000
_cell.length_b   1.000
_cell.length_c   1.000
_cell.angle_alpha   90.00
_cell.angle_beta   90.00
_cell.angle_gamma   90.00
#
_symmetry.space_group_name_H-M   'P 1'
#
loop_
_entity.id
_entity.type
_entity.pdbx_description
1 polymer ?
#
loop_
_entity_poly.entity_id
_entity_poly.type
_entity_poly.pdbx_seq_one_letter_code
_entity_poly.pdbx_strand_id
1 'polypeptide(L)' 'MGGWSRTAVLELYRALLRAGRHLQYTDRNYYQRAVSREFRRCQALSTPQDREEALKRGQFFLSSRLGGLV' A
#
# COMPACT_ATOMS: atom_id res chain seq x y z
N MET A 1 5.01 17.16 -6.98
CA MET A 1 4.15 15.98 -7.15
C MET A 1 5.00 14.86 -7.75
N GLY A 2 5.38 13.87 -6.94
CA GLY A 2 6.23 12.78 -7.39
C GLY A 2 5.40 11.75 -8.16
N GLY A 3 5.70 11.58 -9.44
CA GLY A 3 5.06 10.55 -10.27
C GLY A 3 5.40 9.13 -9.81
N TRP A 4 4.80 8.15 -10.49
CA TRP A 4 5.11 6.75 -10.26
C TRP A 4 6.62 6.49 -10.41
N SER A 5 7.23 5.95 -9.36
CA SER A 5 8.64 5.52 -9.36
C SER A 5 8.81 4.28 -8.50
N ARG A 6 9.82 3.46 -8.83
CA ARG A 6 10.11 2.23 -8.07
C ARG A 6 10.42 2.53 -6.60
N THR A 7 11.12 3.62 -6.33
CA THR A 7 11.43 4.05 -4.96
C THR A 7 10.16 4.43 -4.20
N ALA A 8 9.28 5.24 -4.79
CA ALA A 8 8.01 5.62 -4.17
C ALA A 8 7.11 4.41 -3.85
N VAL A 9 7.07 3.40 -4.73
CA VAL A 9 6.32 2.15 -4.49
C VAL A 9 6.90 1.37 -3.30
N LEU A 10 8.23 1.23 -3.24
CA LEU A 10 8.89 0.51 -2.15
C LEU A 10 8.79 1.24 -0.81
N GLU A 11 8.87 2.57 -0.82
CA GLU A 11 8.66 3.40 0.36
C GLU A 11 7.23 3.26 0.89
N LEU A 12 6.23 3.35 0.00
CA LEU A 12 4.84 3.13 0.37
C LEU A 12 4.61 1.74 0.97
N TYR A 13 5.16 0.70 0.34
CA TYR A 13 5.08 -0.67 0.85
C TYR A 13 5.64 -0.77 2.27
N ARG A 14 6.85 -0.23 2.50
CA ARG A 14 7.49 -0.22 3.83
C ARG A 14 6.68 0.59 4.84
N ALA A 15 6.11 1.71 4.43
CA ALA A 15 5.29 2.56 5.29
C ALA A 15 4.00 1.86 5.75
N LEU A 16 3.31 1.17 4.84
CA LEU A 16 2.12 0.37 5.17
C LEU A 16 2.45 -0.76 6.16
N LEU A 17 3.54 -1.50 5.92
CA LEU A 17 3.97 -2.55 6.85
C LEU A 17 4.33 -2.00 8.24
N ARG A 18 4.94 -0.81 8.31
CA ARG A 18 5.23 -0.13 9.59
C ARG A 18 3.94 0.29 10.29
N ALA A 19 3.01 0.91 9.58
CA ALA A 19 1.71 1.29 10.12
C ALA A 19 0.95 0.07 10.66
N GLY A 20 0.97 -1.04 9.93
CA GLY A 20 0.36 -2.31 10.35
C GLY A 20 0.91 -2.91 11.65
N ARG A 21 2.10 -2.52 12.11
CA ARG A 21 2.63 -2.96 13.42
C ARG A 21 1.85 -2.38 14.60
N HIS A 22 1.18 -1.25 14.39
CA HIS A 22 0.37 -0.58 15.41
C HIS A 22 -1.07 -1.10 15.47
N LEU A 23 -1.46 -2.01 14.58
CA LEU A 23 -2.77 -2.66 14.65
C LEU A 23 -2.88 -3.53 15.91
N GLN A 24 -3.96 -3.32 16.65
CA GLN A 24 -4.31 -3.98 17.89
C GLN A 24 -5.34 -5.09 17.68
N TYR A 25 -6.40 -4.81 16.90
CA TYR A 25 -7.56 -5.71 16.79
C TYR A 25 -7.57 -6.53 15.50
N THR A 26 -6.79 -6.13 14.51
CA THR A 26 -6.65 -6.85 13.24
C THR A 26 -5.53 -7.88 13.28
N ASP A 27 -5.73 -9.06 12.69
CA ASP A 27 -4.66 -10.05 12.51
C ASP A 27 -3.54 -9.45 11.63
N ARG A 28 -2.38 -9.23 12.25
CA ARG A 28 -1.20 -8.62 11.62
C ARG A 28 -0.64 -9.49 10.49
N ASN A 29 -0.67 -10.81 10.64
CA ASN A 29 -0.19 -11.72 9.60
C ASN A 29 -1.12 -11.68 8.39
N TYR A 30 -2.43 -11.65 8.63
CA TYR A 30 -3.40 -11.45 7.56
C TYR A 30 -3.19 -10.11 6.84
N TYR A 31 -3.05 -9.02 7.59
CA TYR A 31 -2.79 -7.69 7.03
C TYR A 31 -1.55 -7.66 6.15
N GLN A 32 -0.41 -8.18 6.63
CA GLN A 32 0.83 -8.23 5.85
C GLN A 32 0.68 -9.04 4.56
N ARG A 33 -0.01 -10.19 4.63
CA ARG A 33 -0.31 -11.01 3.44
C ARG A 33 -1.24 -10.28 2.48
N ALA A 34 -2.25 -9.56 2.98
CA ALA A 34 -3.18 -8.79 2.16
C ALA A 34 -2.46 -7.66 1.41
N VAL A 35 -1.63 -6.87 2.11
CA VAL A 35 -0.80 -5.83 1.48
C VAL A 35 0.12 -6.45 0.43
N SER A 36 0.80 -7.56 0.75
CA SER A 36 1.69 -8.24 -0.21
C SER A 36 0.95 -8.74 -1.45
N ARG A 37 -0.27 -9.27 -1.30
CA ARG A 37 -1.11 -9.72 -2.42
C ARG A 37 -1.51 -8.56 -3.31
N GLU A 38 -1.92 -7.44 -2.73
CA GLU A 38 -2.34 -6.27 -3.49
C GLU A 38 -1.17 -5.70 -4.31
N PHE A 39 0.02 -5.56 -3.72
CA PHE A 39 1.20 -5.11 -4.46
C PHE A 39 1.61 -6.08 -5.59
N ARG A 40 1.43 -7.39 -5.41
CA ARG A 40 1.65 -8.37 -6.49
C ARG A 40 0.59 -8.22 -7.59
N ARG A 41 -0.68 -8.01 -7.23
CA ARG A 41 -1.75 -7.76 -8.19
C ARG A 41 -1.47 -6.50 -9.01
N CYS A 42 -1.02 -5.43 -8.37
CA CYS A 42 -0.67 -4.17 -9.05
C CYS A 42 0.57 -4.29 -9.96
N GLN A 43 1.46 -5.27 -9.75
CA GLN A 43 2.58 -5.51 -10.67
C GLN A 43 2.10 -6.00 -12.05
N ALA A 44 0.93 -6.64 -12.12
CA ALA A 44 0.32 -7.06 -13.38
C ALA A 44 -0.33 -5.90 -14.15
N LEU A 45 -0.35 -4.68 -13.61
CA LEU A 45 -0.85 -3.50 -14.32
C LEU A 45 0.10 -3.12 -15.44
N SER A 46 -0.42 -3.12 -16.66
CA SER A 46 0.35 -2.83 -17.87
C SER A 46 0.41 -1.33 -18.19
N THR A 47 -0.64 -0.57 -17.87
CA THR A 47 -0.68 0.85 -18.22
C THR A 47 0.02 1.72 -17.16
N PRO A 48 0.78 2.74 -17.58
CA PRO A 48 1.38 3.71 -16.65
C PRO A 48 0.36 4.45 -15.79
N GLN A 49 -0.81 4.76 -16.36
CA GLN A 49 -1.91 5.44 -15.68
C GLN A 49 -2.44 4.61 -14.51
N ASP A 50 -2.74 3.32 -14.74
CA ASP A 50 -3.23 2.42 -13.68
C ASP A 50 -2.22 2.30 -12.53
N ARG A 51 -0.92 2.27 -12.85
CA ARG A 51 0.16 2.22 -11.86
C ARG A 51 0.21 3.48 -11.02
N GLU A 52 0.00 4.64 -11.62
CA GLU A 52 -0.03 5.92 -10.91
C GLU A 52 -1.27 6.03 -10.01
N GLU A 53 -2.44 5.63 -10.50
CA GLU A 53 -3.66 5.59 -9.71
C GLU A 53 -3.58 4.60 -8.54
N ALA A 54 -2.99 3.42 -8.76
CA ALA A 54 -2.74 2.45 -7.69
C ALA A 54 -1.82 3.04 -6.61
N LEU A 55 -0.76 3.74 -7.01
CA LEU A 55 0.13 4.42 -6.08
C LEU A 55 -0.60 5.50 -5.28
N LYS A 56 -1.40 6.36 -5.95
CA LYS A 56 -2.21 7.40 -5.30
C LYS A 56 -3.20 6.81 -4.30
N ARG A 57 -3.88 5.72 -4.67
CA ARG A 57 -4.81 4.99 -3.80
C ARG A 57 -4.12 4.43 -2.55
N GLY A 58 -2.95 3.84 -2.71
CA GLY A 58 -2.18 3.32 -1.57
C GLY A 58 -1.65 4.45 -0.66
N GLN A 59 -1.21 5.57 -1.22
CA GLN A 59 -0.84 6.77 -0.45
C GLN A 59 -2.04 7.33 0.32
N PHE A 60 -3.20 7.41 -0.33
CA PHE A 60 -4.44 7.81 0.34
C PHE A 60 -4.80 6.87 1.48
N PHE A 61 -4.74 5.55 1.27
CA PHE A 61 -4.98 4.54 2.30
C PHE A 61 -4.04 4.68 3.51
N LEU A 62 -2.76 4.99 3.27
CA LEU A 62 -1.82 5.28 4.35
C LEU A 62 -2.19 6.56 5.11
N SER A 63 -2.50 7.65 4.38
CA SER A 63 -2.86 8.94 4.99
C SER A 63 -4.18 8.91 5.78
N SER A 64 -5.13 8.07 5.36
CA SER A 64 -6.44 7.87 6.02
C SER A 64 -6.37 6.89 7.19
N ARG A 65 -5.18 6.68 7.77
CA ARG A 65 -4.93 5.73 8.87
C ARG A 65 -5.41 4.32 8.53
N LEU A 66 -4.95 3.81 7.39
CA LEU A 66 -5.29 2.47 6.89
C LEU A 66 -6.80 2.27 6.71
N GLY A 67 -7.54 3.33 6.36
CA GLY A 67 -8.99 3.27 6.19
C GLY A 67 -9.76 2.98 7.49
N GLY A 68 -9.19 3.33 8.65
CA GLY A 68 -9.79 3.11 9.95
C GLY A 68 -9.56 1.71 10.54
N LEU A 69 -8.60 0.94 10.00
CA LEU A 69 -8.16 -0.29 10.65
C LEU A 69 -7.50 0.03 12.00
N VAL A 70 -7.91 -0.72 13.03
CA VAL A 70 -7.45 -0.56 14.42
C VAL A 70 -6.82 -1.85 14.92
#